data_AF-A0A1F5NRL2-F1
#
_entry.id   AF-A0A1F5NRL2-F1
#
_cell.length_a   1.000
_cell.length_b   1.000
_cell.length_c   1.000
_cell.angle_alpha   90.00
_cell.angle_beta   90.00
_cell.angle_gamma   90.00
#
_symmetry.space_group_name_H-M   'P 1'
#
loop_
_entity.id
_entity.type
_entity.pdbx_description
1 polymer ?
#
loop_
_entity_poly.entity_id
_entity_poly.type
_entity_poly.pdbx_seq_one_letter_code
_entity_poly.pdbx_strand_id
1 'polypeptide(L)'
;MDISRIILSGLALTLGILTSVYFVVCWWRDPSKPHARALLFWAFSLFLMYWFQIPAILFSIRKVIVVSDFNLFFALTFPITFLAFIFIYLGILQIFEIQTERGKNFFTWSWFIFAIFFFTYHFIARKGVIETYSLPIVGNLLFYVPIRMLIIFITVRWFIKLKSRNIYSILGTGGIVMESALGLLRNFFVIKNTLIYPPQLWYFVIGSSRFFFITQTISIVLLVIGFYFLHLYYHRLRTAIHFSKETKERPQ
;
A
#
# COMPACT_ATOMS: atom_id res chain seq x y z
N MET A 1 -4.59 -29.51 -0.42
CA MET A 1 -4.16 -28.46 -1.37
C MET A 1 -5.37 -27.55 -1.55
N ASP A 2 -5.33 -26.32 -1.04
CA ASP A 2 -6.51 -25.46 -1.06
C ASP A 2 -6.56 -24.70 -2.39
N ILE A 3 -7.23 -25.27 -3.40
CA ILE A 3 -7.53 -24.61 -4.69
C ILE A 3 -8.10 -23.20 -4.47
N SER A 4 -8.86 -23.02 -3.40
CA SER A 4 -9.39 -21.74 -2.93
C SER A 4 -8.33 -20.66 -2.71
N ARG A 5 -7.11 -21.00 -2.28
CA ARG A 5 -6.03 -20.00 -2.09
C ARG A 5 -5.49 -19.48 -3.41
N ILE A 6 -5.31 -20.36 -4.39
CA ILE A 6 -4.82 -19.98 -5.72
C ILE A 6 -5.86 -19.07 -6.38
N ILE A 7 -7.14 -19.46 -6.32
CA ILE A 7 -8.25 -18.68 -6.88
C ILE A 7 -8.35 -17.31 -6.20
N LEU A 8 -8.31 -17.26 -4.86
CA LEU A 8 -8.44 -16.01 -4.12
C LEU A 8 -7.27 -15.05 -4.38
N SER A 9 -6.04 -15.57 -4.48
CA SER A 9 -4.86 -14.77 -4.88
C SER A 9 -5.00 -14.24 -6.30
N GLY A 10 -5.34 -15.13 -7.24
CA GLY A 10 -5.47 -14.79 -8.65
C GLY A 10 -6.54 -13.72 -8.86
N LEU A 11 -7.66 -13.80 -8.13
CA LEU A 11 -8.71 -12.79 -8.17
C LEU A 11 -8.25 -11.46 -7.57
N ALA A 12 -7.59 -11.46 -6.41
CA ALA A 12 -7.09 -10.23 -5.79
C ALA A 12 -6.02 -9.54 -6.67
N LEU A 13 -5.13 -10.33 -7.27
CA LEU A 13 -4.13 -9.87 -8.21
C LEU A 13 -4.77 -9.30 -9.48
N THR A 14 -5.73 -10.01 -10.08
CA THR A 14 -6.45 -9.54 -11.26
C THR A 14 -7.21 -8.25 -10.97
N LEU A 15 -8.00 -8.22 -9.90
CA LEU A 15 -8.75 -7.05 -9.45
C LEU A 15 -7.82 -5.85 -9.30
N GLY A 16 -6.69 -6.09 -8.67
CA GLY A 16 -5.70 -5.07 -8.46
C GLY A 16 -5.09 -4.53 -9.76
N ILE A 17 -4.62 -5.41 -10.65
CA ILE A 17 -4.03 -5.00 -11.94
C ILE A 17 -5.04 -4.20 -12.75
N LEU A 18 -6.28 -4.68 -12.83
CA LEU A 18 -7.36 -3.99 -13.54
C LEU A 18 -7.63 -2.60 -12.94
N THR A 19 -7.63 -2.48 -11.61
CA THR A 19 -7.82 -1.19 -10.92
C THR A 19 -6.65 -0.24 -11.18
N SER A 20 -5.41 -0.75 -11.19
CA SER A 20 -4.23 0.03 -11.54
C SER A 20 -4.31 0.56 -12.97
N VAL A 21 -4.65 -0.29 -13.94
CA VAL A 21 -4.84 0.10 -15.34
C VAL A 21 -5.97 1.12 -15.47
N TYR A 22 -7.09 0.90 -14.78
CA TYR A 22 -8.19 1.85 -14.73
C TYR A 22 -7.75 3.24 -14.28
N PHE A 23 -6.98 3.35 -13.18
CA PHE A 23 -6.47 4.63 -12.71
C PHE A 23 -5.48 5.29 -13.68
N VAL A 24 -4.63 4.53 -14.36
CA VAL A 24 -3.76 5.06 -15.42
C VAL A 24 -4.59 5.60 -16.58
N VAL A 25 -5.62 4.87 -17.02
CA VAL A 25 -6.51 5.33 -18.10
C VAL A 25 -7.27 6.58 -17.69
N CYS A 26 -7.80 6.65 -16.46
CA CYS A 26 -8.47 7.82 -15.93
C CYS A 26 -7.52 9.03 -15.82
N TRP A 27 -6.26 8.80 -15.45
CA TRP A 27 -5.23 9.84 -15.47
C TRP A 27 -4.93 10.32 -16.90
N TRP A 28 -4.72 9.39 -17.83
CA TRP A 28 -4.38 9.70 -19.23
C TRP A 28 -5.47 10.52 -19.92
N ARG A 29 -6.74 10.18 -19.68
CA ARG A 29 -7.87 10.88 -20.30
C ARG A 29 -7.97 12.34 -19.85
N ASP A 30 -7.52 12.65 -18.64
CA ASP A 30 -7.67 13.99 -18.07
C ASP A 30 -6.50 14.38 -17.14
N PRO A 31 -5.29 14.56 -17.69
CA PRO A 31 -4.07 14.74 -16.90
C PRO A 31 -3.98 16.11 -16.21
N SER A 32 -4.74 17.10 -16.70
CA SER A 32 -4.77 18.47 -16.16
C SER A 32 -5.61 18.60 -14.87
N LYS A 33 -6.30 17.54 -14.44
CA LYS A 33 -7.15 17.60 -13.25
C LYS A 33 -6.29 17.65 -11.96
N PRO A 34 -6.68 18.43 -10.94
CA PRO A 34 -5.87 18.63 -9.72
C PRO A 34 -5.51 17.34 -8.97
N HIS A 35 -6.32 16.29 -9.15
CA HIS A 35 -6.18 14.99 -8.48
C HIS A 35 -5.61 13.90 -9.42
N ALA A 36 -5.23 14.26 -10.65
CA ALA A 36 -4.78 13.30 -11.64
C ALA A 36 -3.51 12.57 -11.19
N ARG A 37 -2.54 13.28 -10.58
CA ARG A 37 -1.30 12.62 -10.12
C ARG A 37 -1.54 11.67 -8.92
N ALA A 38 -2.62 11.86 -8.16
CA ALA A 38 -2.97 10.93 -7.09
C ALA A 38 -3.40 9.57 -7.66
N LEU A 39 -4.08 9.56 -8.81
CA LEU A 39 -4.43 8.33 -9.52
C LEU A 39 -3.19 7.57 -9.98
N LEU A 40 -2.15 8.28 -10.44
CA LEU A 40 -0.86 7.64 -10.76
C LEU A 40 -0.22 7.02 -9.53
N PHE A 41 -0.12 7.76 -8.42
CA PHE A 41 0.45 7.22 -7.19
C PHE A 41 -0.31 5.99 -6.72
N TRP A 42 -1.65 6.02 -6.78
CA TRP A 42 -2.47 4.88 -6.42
C TRP A 42 -2.30 3.70 -7.38
N ALA A 43 -2.25 3.94 -8.69
CA ALA A 43 -1.95 2.91 -9.69
C ALA A 43 -0.60 2.25 -9.43
N PHE A 44 0.46 3.04 -9.27
CA PHE A 44 1.79 2.52 -8.96
C PHE A 44 1.82 1.79 -7.63
N SER A 45 1.17 2.30 -6.58
CA SER A 45 1.11 1.62 -5.28
C SER A 45 0.46 0.24 -5.39
N LEU A 46 -0.66 0.17 -6.10
CA LEU A 46 -1.41 -1.04 -6.38
C LEU A 46 -0.54 -2.03 -7.16
N PHE A 47 0.06 -1.58 -8.26
CA PHE A 47 0.98 -2.38 -9.07
C PHE A 47 2.15 -2.97 -8.26
N LEU A 48 2.80 -2.15 -7.43
CA LEU A 48 3.93 -2.58 -6.61
C LEU A 48 3.51 -3.57 -5.51
N MET A 49 2.29 -3.45 -4.95
CA MET A 49 1.79 -4.40 -3.96
C MET A 49 1.55 -5.81 -4.53
N TYR A 50 1.35 -5.97 -5.84
CA TYR A 50 1.15 -7.30 -6.46
C TYR A 50 2.41 -8.16 -6.45
N TRP A 51 3.59 -7.54 -6.48
CA TRP A 51 4.85 -8.27 -6.39
C TRP A 51 4.95 -9.13 -5.12
N PHE A 52 4.22 -8.76 -4.07
CA PHE A 52 4.16 -9.50 -2.82
C PHE A 52 3.26 -10.75 -2.86
N GLN A 53 2.41 -10.91 -3.87
CA GLN A 53 1.60 -12.13 -4.05
C GLN A 53 2.34 -13.21 -4.86
N ILE A 54 3.32 -12.82 -5.68
CA ILE A 54 4.14 -13.73 -6.48
C ILE A 54 4.76 -14.87 -5.65
N PRO A 55 5.39 -14.66 -4.47
CA PRO A 55 5.98 -15.76 -3.72
C PRO A 55 4.92 -16.70 -3.14
N ALA A 56 3.74 -16.19 -2.75
CA ALA A 56 2.63 -17.04 -2.31
C ALA A 56 2.11 -17.93 -3.46
N ILE A 57 2.06 -17.38 -4.68
CA ILE A 57 1.66 -18.11 -5.90
C ILE A 57 2.75 -19.14 -6.28
N LEU A 58 4.02 -18.74 -6.31
CA LEU A 58 5.15 -19.62 -6.65
C LEU A 58 5.30 -20.77 -5.64
N PHE A 59 5.14 -20.49 -4.34
CA PHE A 59 5.12 -21.50 -3.28
C PHE A 59 3.94 -22.48 -3.45
N SER A 60 2.78 -21.97 -3.89
CA SER A 60 1.60 -22.80 -4.17
C SER A 60 1.78 -23.75 -5.36
N ILE A 61 2.67 -23.42 -6.31
CA ILE A 61 2.98 -24.23 -7.50
C ILE A 61 4.04 -25.32 -7.19
N ARG A 62 4.45 -25.49 -5.91
CA ARG A 62 5.47 -26.46 -5.46
C ARG A 62 6.81 -26.35 -6.18
N LYS A 63 7.15 -25.19 -6.73
CA LYS A 63 8.51 -24.96 -7.21
C LYS A 63 9.44 -25.06 -6.01
N VAL A 64 10.47 -25.91 -6.08
CA VAL A 64 11.50 -25.98 -5.04
C VAL A 64 12.26 -24.66 -5.10
N ILE A 65 11.98 -23.75 -4.16
CA ILE A 65 12.71 -22.50 -4.04
C ILE A 65 13.87 -22.75 -3.07
N VAL A 66 15.10 -22.63 -3.56
CA VAL A 66 16.30 -22.73 -2.73
C VAL A 66 16.36 -21.52 -1.80
N VAL A 67 16.89 -21.70 -0.58
CA VAL A 67 17.00 -20.65 0.45
C VAL A 67 17.63 -19.35 -0.10
N SER A 68 18.60 -19.45 -1.01
CA SER A 68 19.27 -18.30 -1.65
C SER A 68 18.32 -17.48 -2.54
N ASP A 69 17.55 -18.13 -3.41
CA ASP A 69 16.61 -17.47 -4.32
C ASP A 69 15.46 -16.83 -3.53
N PHE A 70 15.07 -17.49 -2.45
CA PHE A 70 14.05 -17.02 -1.52
C PHE A 70 14.49 -15.75 -0.78
N ASN A 71 15.73 -15.72 -0.30
CA ASN A 71 16.33 -14.59 0.40
C ASN A 71 16.44 -13.34 -0.51
N LEU A 72 16.90 -13.52 -1.75
CA LEU A 72 16.96 -12.44 -2.74
C LEU A 72 15.57 -11.86 -3.03
N PHE A 73 14.57 -12.73 -3.19
CA PHE A 73 13.20 -12.32 -3.46
C PHE A 73 12.62 -11.47 -2.33
N PHE A 74 12.79 -11.91 -1.07
CA PHE A 74 12.33 -11.15 0.10
C PHE A 74 13.05 -9.82 0.24
N ALA A 75 14.37 -9.82 0.02
CA ALA A 75 15.16 -8.60 0.09
C ALA A 75 14.75 -7.56 -0.98
N LEU A 76 14.17 -7.98 -2.12
CA LEU A 76 13.55 -7.08 -3.10
C LEU A 76 12.12 -6.67 -2.73
N THR A 77 11.32 -7.59 -2.19
CA THR A 77 9.90 -7.32 -1.93
C THR A 77 9.70 -6.30 -0.80
N PHE A 78 10.56 -6.29 0.22
CA PHE A 78 10.52 -5.27 1.26
C PHE A 78 10.62 -3.84 0.69
N PRO A 79 11.72 -3.41 0.05
CA PRO A 79 11.83 -2.04 -0.46
C PRO A 79 10.74 -1.68 -1.47
N ILE A 80 10.31 -2.62 -2.32
CA ILE A 80 9.19 -2.43 -3.25
C ILE A 80 7.90 -2.11 -2.51
N THR A 81 7.59 -2.84 -1.43
CA THR A 81 6.37 -2.62 -0.65
C THR A 81 6.44 -1.33 0.15
N PHE A 82 7.64 -0.99 0.66
CA PHE A 82 7.83 0.27 1.33
C PHE A 82 7.54 1.43 0.36
N LEU A 83 8.11 1.38 -0.86
CA LEU A 83 7.82 2.34 -1.92
C LEU A 83 6.32 2.38 -2.28
N ALA A 84 5.64 1.23 -2.29
CA ALA A 84 4.20 1.21 -2.48
C ALA A 84 3.47 2.05 -1.41
N PHE A 85 3.80 1.89 -0.12
CA PHE A 85 3.22 2.72 0.95
C PHE A 85 3.55 4.20 0.82
N ILE A 86 4.74 4.54 0.32
CA ILE A 86 5.09 5.94 0.01
C ILE A 86 4.11 6.49 -1.02
N PHE A 87 3.84 5.76 -2.09
CA PHE A 87 2.89 6.21 -3.11
C PHE A 87 1.46 6.29 -2.57
N ILE A 88 1.03 5.36 -1.71
CA ILE A 88 -0.27 5.50 -1.02
C ILE A 88 -0.31 6.83 -0.25
N TYR A 89 0.70 7.08 0.57
CA TYR A 89 0.82 8.30 1.37
C TYR A 89 0.81 9.58 0.52
N LEU A 90 1.62 9.62 -0.55
CA LEU A 90 1.69 10.76 -1.46
C LEU A 90 0.36 10.99 -2.21
N GLY A 91 -0.31 9.92 -2.65
CA GLY A 91 -1.62 10.01 -3.26
C GLY A 91 -2.67 10.58 -2.30
N ILE A 92 -2.65 10.16 -1.04
CA ILE A 92 -3.53 10.67 0.02
C ILE A 92 -3.28 12.16 0.28
N LEU A 93 -2.00 12.57 0.44
CA LEU A 93 -1.64 13.98 0.63
C LEU A 93 -2.16 14.86 -0.50
N GLN A 94 -2.00 14.40 -1.74
CA GLN A 94 -2.42 15.15 -2.91
C GLN A 94 -3.95 15.30 -2.97
N ILE A 95 -4.69 14.24 -2.67
CA ILE A 95 -6.16 14.29 -2.69
C ILE A 95 -6.71 15.21 -1.61
N PHE A 96 -6.04 15.27 -0.47
CA PHE A 96 -6.49 16.14 0.62
C PHE A 96 -5.94 17.55 0.53
N GLU A 97 -5.20 17.86 -0.55
CA GLU A 97 -4.52 19.14 -0.77
C GLU A 97 -3.70 19.59 0.46
N ILE A 98 -3.17 18.62 1.23
CA ILE A 98 -2.44 18.89 2.46
C ILE A 98 -1.04 19.36 2.07
N GLN A 99 -0.83 20.67 2.15
CA GLN A 99 0.50 21.24 2.10
C GLN A 99 1.23 20.95 3.41
N THR A 100 2.27 20.13 3.32
CA THR A 100 3.13 19.85 4.46
C THR A 100 4.13 21.00 4.64
N GLU A 101 4.30 21.48 5.86
CA GLU A 101 5.30 22.51 6.18
C GLU A 101 6.71 22.06 5.76
N ARG A 102 7.53 22.97 5.21
CA ARG A 102 8.87 22.65 4.68
C ARG A 102 9.75 21.86 5.65
N GLY A 103 9.72 22.20 6.95
CA GLY A 103 10.49 21.49 7.98
C GLY A 103 10.04 20.04 8.20
N LYS A 104 8.72 19.78 8.22
CA LYS A 104 8.16 18.43 8.34
C LYS A 104 8.46 17.59 7.09
N ASN A 105 8.48 18.23 5.91
CA ASN A 105 8.91 17.58 4.67
C ASN A 105 10.38 17.14 4.73
N PHE A 106 11.29 17.95 5.28
CA PHE A 106 12.69 17.56 5.40
C PHE A 106 12.85 16.27 6.23
N PHE A 107 12.29 16.21 7.44
CA PHE A 107 12.37 15.00 8.28
C PHE A 107 11.77 13.77 7.59
N THR A 108 10.64 13.94 6.91
CA THR A 108 9.98 12.84 6.19
C THR A 108 10.87 12.33 5.04
N TRP A 109 11.47 13.23 4.25
CA TRP A 109 12.38 12.87 3.17
C TRP A 109 13.70 12.27 3.67
N SER A 110 14.29 12.81 4.73
CA SER A 110 15.48 12.24 5.37
C SER A 110 15.21 10.82 5.88
N TRP A 111 14.05 10.59 6.49
CA TRP A 111 13.64 9.26 6.93
C TRP A 111 13.43 8.30 5.75
N PHE A 112 12.87 8.77 4.63
CA PHE A 112 12.77 7.96 3.41
C PHE A 112 14.14 7.61 2.81
N ILE A 113 15.05 8.57 2.73
CA ILE A 113 16.42 8.35 2.25
C ILE A 113 17.12 7.34 3.16
N PHE A 114 16.97 7.47 4.47
CA PHE A 114 17.51 6.51 5.43
C PHE A 114 16.94 5.11 5.24
N ALA A 115 15.64 4.98 4.95
CA ALA A 115 15.02 3.70 4.62
C ALA A 115 15.61 3.08 3.35
N ILE A 116 15.81 3.88 2.29
CA ILE A 116 16.46 3.42 1.05
C ILE A 116 17.87 2.91 1.36
N PHE A 117 18.69 3.70 2.06
CA PHE A 117 20.04 3.27 2.47
C PHE A 117 20.01 1.98 3.30
N PHE A 118 19.07 1.87 4.24
CA PHE A 118 18.92 0.68 5.08
C PHE A 118 18.61 -0.57 4.25
N PHE A 119 17.64 -0.49 3.33
CA PHE A 119 17.28 -1.63 2.47
C PHE A 119 18.39 -1.94 1.47
N THR A 120 19.00 -0.93 0.85
CA THR A 120 20.12 -1.09 -0.09
C THR A 120 21.34 -1.72 0.58
N TYR A 121 21.68 -1.34 1.80
CA TYR A 121 22.78 -1.95 2.56
C TYR A 121 22.53 -3.45 2.80
N HIS A 122 21.33 -3.82 3.26
CA HIS A 122 20.97 -5.23 3.47
C HIS A 122 20.87 -6.01 2.15
N PHE A 123 20.56 -5.36 1.04
CA PHE A 123 20.48 -6.01 -0.27
C PHE A 123 21.87 -6.22 -0.90
N ILE A 124 22.64 -5.14 -1.06
CA ILE A 124 23.91 -5.13 -1.79
C ILE A 124 25.05 -5.66 -0.91
N ALA A 125 25.23 -5.09 0.29
CA ALA A 125 26.39 -5.40 1.12
C ALA A 125 26.28 -6.76 1.82
N ARG A 126 25.06 -7.21 2.14
CA ARG A 126 24.80 -8.52 2.75
C ARG A 126 24.38 -9.60 1.74
N LYS A 127 24.45 -9.32 0.43
CA LYS A 127 24.07 -10.25 -0.66
C LYS A 127 22.67 -10.85 -0.51
N GLY A 128 21.75 -10.12 0.14
CA GLY A 128 20.40 -10.59 0.45
C GLY A 128 20.32 -11.71 1.50
N VAL A 129 21.43 -12.16 2.10
CA VAL A 129 21.42 -13.22 3.12
C VAL A 129 20.90 -12.63 4.44
N ILE A 130 19.76 -13.13 4.91
CA ILE A 130 19.16 -12.72 6.18
C ILE A 130 19.84 -13.51 7.31
N GLU A 131 21.06 -13.12 7.65
CA GLU A 131 21.83 -13.72 8.77
C GLU A 131 21.44 -13.10 10.12
N THR A 132 20.80 -11.94 10.10
CA THR A 132 20.46 -11.17 11.29
C THR A 132 18.99 -10.78 11.27
N TYR A 133 18.43 -10.57 12.47
CA TYR A 133 17.06 -10.12 12.64
C TYR A 133 16.84 -8.64 12.34
N SER A 134 17.89 -7.88 11.98
CA SER A 134 17.82 -6.45 11.74
C SER A 134 16.82 -6.10 10.64
N LEU A 135 16.88 -6.79 9.50
CA LEU A 135 16.00 -6.52 8.36
C LEU A 135 14.51 -6.68 8.72
N PRO A 136 14.03 -7.82 9.25
CA PRO A 136 12.63 -7.95 9.65
C PRO A 136 12.25 -7.08 10.85
N ILE A 137 13.10 -6.91 11.87
CA ILE A 137 12.71 -6.13 13.06
C ILE A 137 12.73 -4.64 12.76
N VAL A 138 13.87 -4.10 12.33
CA VAL A 138 14.05 -2.67 12.05
C VAL A 138 13.21 -2.26 10.85
N GLY A 139 13.15 -3.11 9.81
CA GLY A 139 12.24 -2.97 8.67
C GLY A 139 10.81 -2.67 9.11
N ASN A 140 10.25 -3.55 9.93
CA ASN A 140 8.86 -3.44 10.39
C ASN A 140 8.67 -2.28 11.37
N LEU A 141 9.53 -2.13 12.37
CA LEU A 141 9.36 -1.14 13.43
C LEU A 141 9.67 0.29 13.03
N LEU A 142 10.76 0.53 12.29
CA LEU A 142 11.22 1.88 11.96
C LEU A 142 10.70 2.38 10.61
N PHE A 143 10.22 1.50 9.73
CA PHE A 143 9.75 1.89 8.39
C PHE A 143 8.26 1.59 8.16
N TYR A 144 7.83 0.33 8.24
CA TYR A 144 6.44 -0.02 7.93
C TYR A 144 5.42 0.48 8.95
N VAL A 145 5.70 0.33 10.24
CA VAL A 145 4.79 0.79 11.29
C VAL A 145 4.59 2.31 11.20
N PRO A 146 5.65 3.15 11.12
CA PRO A 146 5.47 4.59 11.03
C PRO A 146 4.74 5.03 9.76
N ILE A 147 5.03 4.49 8.57
CA ILE A 147 4.31 4.90 7.35
C ILE A 147 2.82 4.56 7.42
N ARG A 148 2.46 3.40 7.98
CA ARG A 148 1.06 3.00 8.16
C ARG A 148 0.34 3.87 9.17
N MET A 149 0.98 4.16 10.30
CA MET A 149 0.43 5.09 11.29
C MET A 149 0.22 6.48 10.68
N LEU A 150 1.14 6.93 9.84
CA LEU A 150 1.04 8.21 9.15
C LEU A 150 -0.12 8.21 8.13
N ILE A 151 -0.28 7.14 7.35
CA ILE A 151 -1.42 6.95 6.45
C ILE A 151 -2.73 7.01 7.24
N ILE A 152 -2.88 6.22 8.31
CA ILE A 152 -4.07 6.21 9.16
C ILE A 152 -4.35 7.62 9.71
N PHE A 153 -3.34 8.25 10.30
CA PHE A 153 -3.47 9.56 10.92
C PHE A 153 -3.98 10.60 9.93
N ILE A 154 -3.40 10.67 8.73
CA ILE A 154 -3.80 11.65 7.71
C ILE A 154 -5.20 11.35 7.19
N THR A 155 -5.52 10.08 6.88
CA THR A 155 -6.85 9.70 6.39
C THR A 155 -7.94 9.98 7.41
N VAL A 156 -7.74 9.62 8.67
CA VAL A 156 -8.70 9.90 9.75
C VAL A 156 -8.84 11.40 10.00
N ARG A 157 -7.72 12.15 10.07
CA ARG A 157 -7.74 13.60 10.29
C ARG A 157 -8.51 14.32 9.18
N TRP A 158 -8.31 13.92 7.93
CA TRP A 158 -9.09 14.45 6.81
C TRP A 158 -10.57 14.11 6.94
N PHE A 159 -10.89 12.86 7.25
CA PHE A 159 -12.27 12.39 7.36
C PHE A 159 -13.06 13.11 8.47
N ILE A 160 -12.42 13.43 9.59
CA ILE A 160 -13.02 14.21 10.67
C ILE A 160 -13.35 15.64 10.21
N LYS A 161 -12.49 16.25 9.37
CA LYS A 161 -12.63 17.63 8.88
C LYS A 161 -13.60 17.80 7.70
N LEU A 162 -14.12 16.70 7.13
CA LEU A 162 -15.10 16.76 6.04
C LEU A 162 -16.39 17.43 6.51
N LYS A 163 -16.76 18.53 5.84
CA LYS A 163 -18.04 19.23 6.07
C LYS A 163 -19.26 18.38 5.71
N SER A 164 -19.12 17.45 4.75
CA SER A 164 -20.18 16.53 4.35
C SER A 164 -19.59 15.14 4.11
N ARG A 165 -20.11 14.16 4.86
CA ARG A 165 -19.69 12.75 4.79
C ARG A 165 -20.67 11.99 3.90
N ASN A 166 -20.22 11.67 2.69
CA ASN A 166 -20.96 10.82 1.76
C ASN A 166 -20.55 9.34 1.97
N ILE A 167 -21.42 8.38 1.69
CA ILE A 167 -21.12 6.94 1.74
C ILE A 167 -19.81 6.57 1.02
N TYR A 168 -19.51 7.22 -0.11
CA TYR A 168 -18.25 6.99 -0.83
C TYR A 168 -17.01 7.45 -0.05
N SER A 169 -17.10 8.58 0.66
CA SER A 169 -16.00 9.04 1.52
C SER A 169 -15.81 8.14 2.74
N ILE A 170 -16.90 7.56 3.27
CA ILE A 170 -16.88 6.62 4.40
C ILE A 170 -16.23 5.30 3.97
N LEU A 171 -16.71 4.69 2.88
CA LEU A 171 -16.16 3.44 2.36
C LEU A 171 -14.72 3.60 1.89
N GLY A 172 -14.41 4.71 1.24
CA GLY A 172 -13.07 5.03 0.77
C GLY A 172 -12.05 5.17 1.91
N THR A 173 -12.39 5.96 2.93
CA THR A 173 -11.58 6.12 4.15
C THR A 173 -11.47 4.82 4.92
N GLY A 174 -12.61 4.14 5.14
CA GLY A 174 -12.67 2.88 5.86
C GLY A 174 -11.78 1.81 5.23
N GLY A 175 -11.80 1.67 3.90
CA GLY A 175 -10.94 0.74 3.17
C GLY A 175 -9.45 0.97 3.44
N ILE A 176 -8.98 2.22 3.31
CA ILE A 176 -7.56 2.57 3.53
C ILE A 176 -7.16 2.36 5.00
N VAL A 177 -7.99 2.83 5.94
CA VAL A 177 -7.70 2.70 7.38
C VAL A 177 -7.70 1.25 7.82
N MET A 178 -8.69 0.45 7.39
CA MET A 178 -8.74 -0.97 7.71
C MET A 178 -7.59 -1.74 7.06
N GLU A 179 -7.19 -1.41 5.82
CA GLU A 179 -5.99 -2.02 5.24
C GLU A 179 -4.77 -1.72 6.10
N SER A 180 -4.57 -0.46 6.48
CA SER A 180 -3.40 -0.06 7.24
C SER A 180 -3.38 -0.69 8.63
N ALA A 181 -4.53 -0.84 9.28
CA ALA A 181 -4.68 -1.54 10.56
C ALA A 181 -4.37 -3.05 10.43
N LEU A 182 -4.92 -3.74 9.42
CA LEU A 182 -4.56 -5.13 9.12
C LEU A 182 -3.07 -5.28 8.80
N GLY A 183 -2.52 -4.28 8.14
CA GLY A 183 -1.10 -4.13 7.87
C GLY A 183 -0.26 -4.13 9.13
N LEU A 184 -0.59 -3.27 10.10
CA LEU A 184 0.08 -3.23 11.40
C LEU A 184 0.01 -4.59 12.11
N LEU A 185 -1.15 -5.25 12.09
CA LEU A 185 -1.28 -6.61 12.64
C LEU A 185 -0.35 -7.61 11.94
N ARG A 186 -0.21 -7.54 10.61
CA ARG A 186 0.77 -8.35 9.88
C ARG A 186 2.20 -8.00 10.27
N ASN A 187 2.54 -6.72 10.42
CA ASN A 187 3.88 -6.29 10.83
C ASN A 187 4.22 -6.85 12.23
N PHE A 188 3.28 -6.84 13.19
CA PHE A 188 3.46 -7.49 14.49
C PHE A 188 3.56 -9.01 14.40
N PHE A 189 2.75 -9.65 13.55
CA PHE A 189 2.86 -11.08 13.29
C PHE A 189 4.23 -11.44 12.72
N VAL A 190 4.78 -10.62 11.82
CA VAL A 190 6.14 -10.79 11.29
C VAL A 190 7.15 -10.73 12.42
N ILE A 191 7.17 -9.65 13.21
CA ILE A 191 8.12 -9.48 14.32
C ILE A 191 8.03 -10.65 15.29
N LYS A 192 6.82 -11.07 15.68
CA LYS A 192 6.62 -12.20 16.59
C LYS A 192 7.26 -13.47 16.05
N ASN A 193 7.02 -13.83 14.80
CA ASN A 193 7.58 -15.05 14.21
C ASN A 193 9.10 -14.92 13.98
N THR A 194 9.58 -13.74 13.61
CA THR A 194 11.01 -13.44 13.52
C THR A 194 11.74 -13.69 14.83
N LEU A 195 11.14 -13.35 15.97
CA LEU A 195 11.77 -13.59 17.28
C LEU A 195 11.77 -15.05 17.73
N ILE A 196 10.88 -15.88 17.18
CA ILE A 196 10.73 -17.30 17.56
C ILE A 196 11.63 -18.22 16.73
N TYR A 197 11.86 -17.87 15.46
CA TYR A 197 12.57 -18.73 14.51
C TYR A 197 13.95 -18.16 14.14
N PRO A 198 14.89 -19.00 13.63
CA PRO A 198 16.16 -18.51 13.11
C PRO A 198 15.98 -17.44 12.00
N PRO A 199 16.94 -16.50 11.84
CA PRO A 199 16.89 -15.43 10.83
C PRO A 199 16.69 -15.93 9.39
N GLN A 200 17.11 -17.16 9.12
CA GLN A 200 17.01 -17.79 7.81
C GLN A 200 15.71 -18.57 7.60
N LEU A 201 14.83 -18.68 8.61
CA LEU A 201 13.64 -19.55 8.54
C LEU A 201 12.32 -18.88 8.92
N TRP A 202 12.35 -17.74 9.64
CA TRP A 202 11.12 -17.04 10.06
C TRP A 202 10.16 -16.75 8.90
N TYR A 203 10.70 -16.48 7.71
CA TYR A 203 9.92 -16.19 6.52
C TYR A 203 9.17 -17.41 5.96
N PHE A 204 9.70 -18.64 6.11
CA PHE A 204 9.03 -19.86 5.62
C PHE A 204 7.76 -20.08 6.44
N VAL A 205 7.84 -19.79 7.75
CA VAL A 205 6.71 -19.87 8.66
C VAL A 205 5.65 -18.83 8.30
N ILE A 206 6.05 -17.62 7.93
CA ILE A 206 5.10 -16.57 7.53
C ILE A 206 4.49 -16.86 6.17
N GLY A 207 5.30 -17.27 5.18
CA GLY A 207 4.83 -17.62 3.83
C GLY A 207 3.88 -18.82 3.80
N SER A 208 4.02 -19.75 4.76
CA SER A 208 3.11 -20.89 4.93
C SER A 208 1.87 -20.58 5.80
N SER A 209 1.85 -19.42 6.47
CA SER A 209 0.76 -19.03 7.38
C SER A 209 -0.51 -18.67 6.61
N ARG A 210 -1.61 -19.38 6.93
CA ARG A 210 -2.96 -19.04 6.41
C ARG A 210 -3.37 -17.63 6.80
N PHE A 211 -3.03 -17.21 8.01
CA PHE A 211 -3.36 -15.88 8.53
C PHE A 211 -2.71 -14.77 7.69
N PHE A 212 -1.39 -14.89 7.45
CA PHE A 212 -0.67 -13.89 6.66
C PHE A 212 -1.23 -13.79 5.24
N PHE A 213 -1.48 -14.95 4.62
CA PHE A 213 -2.07 -15.05 3.30
C PHE A 213 -3.45 -14.38 3.19
N ILE A 214 -4.39 -14.74 4.08
CA ILE A 214 -5.76 -14.21 4.06
C ILE A 214 -5.75 -12.70 4.28
N THR A 215 -5.02 -12.24 5.30
CA THR A 215 -4.96 -10.82 5.63
C THR A 215 -4.31 -9.99 4.51
N GLN A 216 -3.28 -10.51 3.85
CA GLN A 216 -2.64 -9.85 2.71
C GLN A 216 -3.62 -9.69 1.53
N THR A 217 -4.39 -10.74 1.22
CA THR A 217 -5.40 -10.69 0.15
C THR A 217 -6.51 -9.69 0.50
N ILE A 218 -7.04 -9.73 1.72
CA ILE A 218 -8.05 -8.77 2.19
C ILE A 218 -7.52 -7.35 2.10
N SER A 219 -6.24 -7.11 2.43
CA SER A 219 -5.64 -5.78 2.32
C SER A 219 -5.64 -5.21 0.91
N ILE A 220 -5.34 -6.02 -0.12
CA ILE A 220 -5.40 -5.56 -1.51
C ILE A 220 -6.84 -5.18 -1.88
N VAL A 221 -7.81 -6.01 -1.51
CA VAL A 221 -9.24 -5.74 -1.76
C VAL A 221 -9.67 -4.44 -1.07
N LEU A 222 -9.28 -4.24 0.19
CA LEU A 222 -9.58 -3.03 0.95
C LEU A 222 -8.94 -1.77 0.33
N LEU A 223 -7.71 -1.85 -0.21
CA LEU A 223 -7.08 -0.73 -0.91
C LEU A 223 -7.77 -0.42 -2.23
N VAL A 224 -8.12 -1.43 -3.01
CA VAL A 224 -8.89 -1.25 -4.25
C VAL A 224 -10.22 -0.56 -3.96
N ILE A 225 -10.97 -1.08 -2.99
CA ILE A 225 -12.23 -0.48 -2.51
C ILE A 225 -11.99 0.96 -2.04
N GLY A 226 -10.96 1.16 -1.21
CA GLY A 226 -10.61 2.45 -0.63
C GLY A 226 -10.34 3.52 -1.70
N PHE A 227 -9.43 3.22 -2.63
CA PHE A 227 -9.06 4.14 -3.71
C PHE A 227 -10.21 4.36 -4.69
N TYR A 228 -10.94 3.31 -5.06
CA TYR A 228 -12.06 3.42 -5.99
C TYR A 228 -13.17 4.32 -5.44
N PHE A 229 -13.58 4.12 -4.18
CA PHE A 229 -14.63 4.93 -3.58
C PHE A 229 -14.20 6.37 -3.29
N LEU A 230 -12.95 6.59 -2.89
CA LEU A 230 -12.43 7.96 -2.82
C LEU A 230 -12.42 8.62 -4.20
N HIS A 231 -11.99 7.91 -5.25
CA HIS A 231 -12.04 8.44 -6.60
C HIS A 231 -13.47 8.85 -7.01
N LEU A 232 -14.47 8.00 -6.75
CA LEU A 232 -15.87 8.30 -7.02
C LEU A 232 -16.39 9.51 -6.23
N TYR A 233 -16.03 9.61 -4.95
CA TYR A 233 -16.39 10.76 -4.11
C TYR A 233 -15.90 12.07 -4.72
N TYR A 234 -14.62 12.14 -5.10
CA TYR A 234 -14.03 13.34 -5.68
C TYR A 234 -14.59 13.66 -7.07
N HIS A 235 -14.88 12.63 -7.87
CA HIS A 235 -15.56 12.82 -9.15
C HIS A 235 -16.94 13.47 -8.98
N ARG A 236 -17.76 12.97 -8.04
CA ARG A 236 -19.11 13.50 -7.77
C ARG A 236 -19.11 14.87 -7.12
N LEU A 237 -18.20 15.13 -6.19
CA LEU A 237 -18.08 16.44 -5.56
C LEU A 237 -17.83 17.52 -6.62
N ARG A 238 -17.01 17.20 -7.62
CA ARG A 238 -16.70 18.14 -8.71
C ARG A 238 -17.88 18.38 -9.64
N THR A 239 -18.60 17.33 -10.06
CA THR A 239 -19.78 17.53 -10.93
C THR A 239 -20.79 18.42 -10.22
N ALA A 240 -21.04 18.19 -8.93
CA ALA A 240 -21.92 19.04 -8.13
C ALA A 240 -21.47 20.52 -8.07
N ILE A 241 -20.16 20.79 -7.89
CA ILE A 241 -19.62 22.15 -7.88
C ILE A 241 -19.76 22.82 -9.25
N HIS A 242 -19.52 22.11 -10.35
CA HIS A 242 -19.62 22.67 -11.70
C HIS A 242 -21.08 23.03 -12.04
N PHE A 243 -22.03 22.14 -11.75
CA PHE A 243 -23.46 22.41 -11.92
C PHE A 243 -23.95 23.60 -11.09
N SER A 244 -23.44 23.75 -9.85
CA SER A 244 -23.79 24.89 -8.99
C SER A 244 -23.25 26.22 -9.50
N LYS A 245 -22.16 26.25 -10.27
CA LYS A 245 -21.63 27.47 -10.88
C LYS A 245 -22.45 27.87 -12.11
N GLU A 246 -22.76 26.91 -12.99
CA GLU A 246 -23.57 27.18 -14.19
C GLU A 246 -25.00 27.66 -13.87
N THR A 247 -25.60 27.17 -12.78
CA THR A 247 -26.93 27.65 -12.33
C THR A 247 -26.90 29.05 -11.72
N LYS A 248 -25.75 29.51 -11.21
CA LYS A 248 -25.59 30.89 -10.70
C LYS A 248 -25.26 31.90 -11.79
N GLU A 249 -24.71 31.46 -12.91
CA GLU A 249 -24.25 32.34 -14.01
C GLU A 249 -25.28 32.49 -15.14
N ARG A 250 -26.45 31.83 -15.08
CA ARG A 250 -27.56 32.15 -15.99
C ARG A 250 -28.34 33.35 -15.43
N PRO A 251 -28.26 34.54 -16.04
CA PRO A 251 -29.20 35.61 -15.73
C PRO A 251 -30.60 35.14 -16.15
N GLN A 252 -31.59 35.38 -15.29
CA GLN A 252 -33.01 35.26 -15.66
C GLN A 252 -33.40 36.36 -16.65
#